data_AF-A3WHI6-F1
#
_entry.id   AF-A3WHI6-F1
#
_cell.length_a   1.000
_cell.length_b   1.000
_cell.length_c   1.000
_cell.angle_alpha   90.00
_cell.angle_beta   90.00
_cell.angle_gamma   90.00
#
_symmetry.space_group_name_H-M   'P 1'
#
loop_
_entity.id
_entity.type
_entity.pdbx_description
1 polymer ?
#
loop_
_entity_poly.entity_id
_entity_poly.type
_entity_poly.pdbx_seq_one_letter_code
_entity_poly.pdbx_strand_id
1 'polypeptide(L)'
;MPKARRSNDWGFPRWRGYGSSRETTNVRICDRHGCDEPGDCPAPKSPNSPDRWYFCQAHAAEYNKGWDYFEGLDKEQKEERAKAERAESAGYAEASHYGWTGSGDGSRSADEMRALDVLELEADADFSAIKKAYRAKAKLVHPDVKPGDEEAAQEFQKLQVAYEVLRAAEERREWKG
;
A
#
# COMPACT_ATOMS: atom_id res chain seq x y z
N MET A 1 24.80 50.69 -12.84
CA MET A 1 24.00 49.44 -12.78
C MET A 1 24.69 48.46 -11.84
N PRO A 2 24.09 48.10 -10.70
CA PRO A 2 24.68 47.15 -9.76
C PRO A 2 24.85 45.77 -10.43
N LYS A 3 26.06 45.20 -10.35
CA LYS A 3 26.36 43.86 -10.87
C LYS A 3 25.82 42.79 -9.89
N ALA A 4 25.07 41.81 -10.39
CA ALA A 4 24.70 40.59 -9.65
C ALA A 4 25.50 39.40 -10.23
N ARG A 5 26.63 39.01 -9.61
CA ARG A 5 26.84 38.04 -8.50
C ARG A 5 26.88 36.59 -9.01
N ARG A 6 28.10 36.02 -9.08
CA ARG A 6 28.37 34.60 -9.37
C ARG A 6 27.58 33.70 -8.40
N SER A 7 27.10 32.55 -8.89
CA SER A 7 26.23 31.61 -8.18
C SER A 7 26.74 31.22 -6.79
N ASN A 8 25.84 31.20 -5.81
CA ASN A 8 26.10 30.84 -4.41
C ASN A 8 26.30 29.32 -4.15
N ASP A 9 26.68 28.55 -5.16
CA ASP A 9 26.68 27.08 -5.11
C ASP A 9 27.93 26.55 -5.86
N TRP A 10 29.12 26.59 -5.24
CA TRP A 10 30.34 25.94 -5.77
C TRP A 10 31.34 25.42 -4.69
N GLY A 11 30.91 24.71 -3.63
CA GLY A 11 31.88 24.01 -2.73
C GLY A 11 31.29 23.17 -1.59
N PHE A 12 31.81 21.95 -1.40
CA PHE A 12 31.45 20.89 -0.42
C PHE A 12 31.79 21.27 1.04
N PRO A 13 31.05 20.83 2.10
CA PRO A 13 29.82 20.02 2.15
C PRO A 13 28.54 20.82 1.82
N ARG A 14 27.80 20.40 0.78
CA ARG A 14 26.64 21.13 0.21
C ARG A 14 25.34 20.43 0.55
N TRP A 15 24.79 20.68 1.71
CA TRP A 15 23.36 20.46 1.95
C TRP A 15 22.80 21.78 2.46
N ARG A 16 22.35 22.65 1.53
CA ARG A 16 21.32 23.62 1.90
C ARG A 16 20.07 22.82 2.25
N GLY A 17 19.37 23.21 3.31
CA GLY A 17 18.06 22.66 3.60
C GLY A 17 17.14 22.82 2.39
N TYR A 18 16.51 21.72 1.97
CA TYR A 18 15.52 21.72 0.91
C TYR A 18 14.50 22.84 1.19
N GLY A 19 14.29 23.74 0.22
CA GLY A 19 13.17 24.70 0.25
C GLY A 19 13.47 26.19 0.48
N SER A 20 14.72 26.66 0.39
CA SER A 20 15.02 28.10 0.45
C SER A 20 15.34 28.74 -0.91
N SER A 21 14.54 28.47 -1.94
CA SER A 21 14.56 29.30 -3.14
C SER A 21 13.86 30.62 -2.84
N ARG A 22 14.55 31.75 -3.05
CA ARG A 22 13.95 33.10 -3.06
C ARG A 22 13.46 33.46 -4.46
N GLU A 23 12.93 32.47 -5.16
CA GLU A 23 12.45 32.62 -6.52
C GLU A 23 10.98 33.01 -6.46
N THR A 24 10.60 34.01 -7.25
CA THR A 24 9.22 34.46 -7.36
C THR A 24 8.39 33.34 -7.98
N THR A 25 7.52 32.70 -7.19
CA THR A 25 6.63 31.64 -7.68
C THR A 25 5.54 32.28 -8.54
N ASN A 26 5.43 31.88 -9.79
CA ASN A 26 4.38 32.38 -10.68
C ASN A 26 3.06 31.68 -10.30
N VAL A 27 2.25 32.36 -9.48
CA VAL A 27 0.94 31.86 -9.04
C VAL A 27 -0.07 32.11 -10.16
N ARG A 28 -0.70 31.04 -10.66
CA ARG A 28 -1.84 31.16 -11.57
C ARG A 28 -3.11 31.45 -10.78
N ILE A 29 -3.96 32.30 -11.34
CA ILE A 29 -5.27 32.60 -10.76
C ILE A 29 -6.27 31.53 -11.21
N CYS A 30 -7.27 31.27 -10.38
CA CYS A 30 -8.39 30.39 -10.70
C CYS A 30 -9.08 30.81 -12.01
N ASP A 31 -9.34 29.86 -12.90
CA ASP A 31 -10.02 30.08 -14.20
C ASP A 31 -11.52 30.36 -14.06
N ARG A 32 -12.06 30.41 -12.83
CA ARG A 32 -13.49 30.66 -12.60
C ARG A 32 -13.79 32.15 -12.63
N HIS A 33 -14.85 32.53 -13.34
CA HIS A 33 -15.29 33.92 -13.43
C HIS A 33 -15.49 34.55 -12.04
N GLY A 34 -14.74 35.62 -11.76
CA GLY A 34 -14.83 36.38 -10.51
C GLY A 34 -14.12 35.77 -9.31
N CYS A 35 -13.19 34.83 -9.52
CA CYS A 35 -12.36 34.25 -8.46
C CYS A 35 -10.90 34.68 -8.62
N ASP A 36 -10.34 35.31 -7.58
CA ASP A 36 -8.94 35.76 -7.54
C ASP A 36 -8.03 34.82 -6.70
N GLU A 37 -8.55 33.66 -6.30
CA GLU A 37 -7.81 32.65 -5.53
C GLU A 37 -6.76 31.92 -6.40
N PRO A 38 -5.70 31.35 -5.80
CA PRO A 38 -4.72 30.56 -6.53
C PRO A 38 -5.32 29.29 -7.14
N GLY A 39 -5.02 29.05 -8.43
CA GLY A 39 -5.51 27.93 -9.24
C GLY A 39 -4.57 26.73 -9.22
N ASP A 40 -4.36 26.11 -8.05
CA ASP A 40 -3.42 24.99 -7.89
C ASP A 40 -4.00 23.62 -8.30
N CYS A 41 -5.30 23.53 -8.51
CA CYS A 41 -5.99 22.27 -8.81
C CYS A 41 -6.31 22.15 -10.30
N PRO A 42 -5.58 21.32 -11.08
CA PRO A 42 -5.89 21.08 -12.48
C PRO A 42 -7.10 20.16 -12.64
N ALA A 43 -8.06 20.55 -13.47
CA ALA A 43 -9.26 19.80 -13.81
C ALA A 43 -9.32 19.53 -15.32
N PRO A 44 -9.67 18.31 -15.78
CA PRO A 44 -9.71 17.96 -17.20
C PRO A 44 -10.86 18.67 -17.92
N LYS A 45 -10.66 19.26 -19.10
CA LYS A 45 -11.76 19.96 -19.83
C LYS A 45 -12.73 19.01 -20.52
N SER A 46 -12.24 17.84 -20.96
CA SER A 46 -13.08 16.75 -21.49
C SER A 46 -12.47 15.38 -21.11
N PRO A 47 -13.25 14.29 -21.06
CA PRO A 47 -12.80 12.98 -20.57
C PRO A 47 -11.52 12.41 -21.19
N ASN A 48 -11.16 12.84 -22.41
CA ASN A 48 -9.97 12.36 -23.14
C ASN A 48 -9.18 13.50 -23.82
N SER A 49 -9.23 14.73 -23.30
CA SER A 49 -8.38 15.81 -23.80
C SER A 49 -7.19 16.09 -22.87
N PRO A 50 -6.05 16.53 -23.42
CA PRO A 50 -4.92 17.01 -22.62
C PRO A 50 -5.19 18.39 -21.99
N ASP A 51 -6.27 19.07 -22.42
CA ASP A 51 -6.60 20.41 -21.96
C ASP A 51 -7.12 20.40 -20.52
N ARG A 52 -6.66 21.39 -19.74
CA ARG A 52 -6.98 21.50 -18.31
C ARG A 52 -7.43 22.91 -17.93
N TRP A 53 -8.42 22.99 -17.05
CA TRP A 53 -8.74 24.18 -16.26
C TRP A 53 -7.91 24.18 -14.98
N TYR A 54 -7.63 25.36 -14.44
CA TYR A 54 -6.93 25.54 -13.17
C TYR A 54 -7.86 26.21 -12.18
N PHE A 55 -8.34 25.45 -11.19
CA PHE A 55 -9.28 25.93 -10.18
C PHE A 55 -8.63 26.05 -8.80
N CYS A 56 -9.21 26.88 -7.93
CA CYS A 56 -8.96 26.79 -6.50
C CYS A 56 -9.62 25.53 -5.93
N GLN A 57 -9.29 25.16 -4.68
CA GLN A 57 -9.81 23.95 -4.05
C GLN A 57 -11.35 23.90 -3.99
N ALA A 58 -11.99 25.05 -3.74
CA ALA A 58 -13.45 25.14 -3.68
C ALA A 58 -14.09 24.85 -5.04
N HIS A 59 -13.61 25.50 -6.10
CA HIS A 59 -14.15 25.34 -7.44
C HIS A 59 -13.76 24.00 -8.09
N ALA A 60 -12.61 23.43 -7.75
CA ALA A 60 -12.26 22.07 -8.15
C ALA A 60 -13.25 21.04 -7.55
N ALA A 61 -13.69 21.25 -6.30
CA ALA A 61 -14.69 20.39 -5.68
C ALA A 61 -16.08 20.53 -6.34
N GLU A 62 -16.49 21.74 -6.72
CA GLU A 62 -17.72 21.95 -7.50
C GLU A 62 -17.64 21.28 -8.88
N TYR A 63 -16.50 21.42 -9.55
CA TYR A 63 -16.24 20.80 -10.85
C TYR A 63 -16.33 19.27 -10.77
N ASN A 64 -15.63 18.67 -9.81
CA ASN A 64 -15.61 17.22 -9.63
C ASN A 64 -16.99 16.65 -9.28
N LYS A 65 -17.86 17.41 -8.59
CA LYS A 65 -19.25 17.00 -8.31
C LYS A 65 -20.11 16.94 -9.57
N GLY A 66 -19.85 17.82 -10.56
CA GLY A 66 -20.58 17.85 -11.83
C GLY A 66 -19.95 17.00 -12.93
N TRP A 67 -18.79 16.39 -12.68
CA TRP A 67 -18.04 15.66 -13.69
C TRP A 67 -18.52 14.21 -13.81
N ASP A 68 -19.08 13.85 -14.96
CA ASP A 68 -19.30 12.45 -15.36
C ASP A 68 -18.24 12.04 -16.39
N TYR A 69 -17.27 11.22 -15.97
CA TYR A 69 -16.24 10.68 -16.87
C TYR A 69 -16.85 9.88 -18.04
N PHE A 70 -18.06 9.35 -17.86
CA PHE A 70 -18.79 8.58 -18.84
C PHE A 70 -19.91 9.37 -19.53
N GLU A 71 -19.88 10.70 -19.48
CA GLU A 71 -20.82 11.55 -20.20
C GLU A 71 -20.79 11.20 -21.71
N GLY A 72 -21.91 10.75 -22.25
CA GLY A 72 -22.05 10.38 -23.67
C GLY A 72 -21.80 8.90 -24.03
N LEU A 73 -21.44 8.03 -23.08
CA LEU A 73 -21.41 6.57 -23.30
C LEU A 73 -22.72 5.92 -22.87
N ASP A 74 -23.17 4.91 -23.62
CA ASP A 74 -24.28 4.06 -23.18
C ASP A 74 -23.86 3.15 -22.01
N LYS A 75 -24.83 2.55 -21.31
CA LYS A 75 -24.56 1.73 -20.13
C LYS A 75 -23.66 0.52 -20.43
N GLU A 76 -23.80 -0.09 -21.61
CA GLU A 76 -23.05 -1.28 -22.00
C GLU A 76 -21.58 -0.91 -22.29
N GLN A 77 -21.35 0.20 -22.99
CA GLN A 77 -20.02 0.75 -23.26
C GLN A 77 -19.31 1.22 -21.98
N LYS A 78 -20.05 1.75 -20.99
CA LYS A 78 -19.50 2.08 -19.66
C LYS A 78 -18.97 0.83 -18.95
N GLU A 79 -19.75 -0.25 -18.97
CA GLU A 79 -19.38 -1.53 -18.35
C GLU A 79 -18.19 -2.19 -19.07
N GLU A 80 -18.16 -2.16 -20.40
CA GLU A 80 -17.04 -2.67 -21.20
C GLU A 80 -15.73 -1.91 -20.92
N ARG A 81 -15.76 -0.58 -20.88
CA ARG A 81 -14.57 0.22 -20.57
C ARG A 81 -14.06 -0.03 -19.15
N ALA A 82 -14.96 -0.05 -18.15
CA ALA A 82 -14.59 -0.38 -16.77
C ALA A 82 -14.00 -1.80 -16.66
N LYS A 83 -14.51 -2.76 -17.45
CA LYS A 83 -13.97 -4.13 -17.51
C LYS A 83 -12.60 -4.17 -18.17
N ALA A 84 -12.38 -3.44 -19.26
CA ALA A 84 -11.11 -3.35 -19.95
C ALA A 84 -10.02 -2.71 -19.06
N GLU A 85 -10.31 -1.59 -18.40
CA GLU A 85 -9.38 -0.94 -17.47
C GLU A 85 -9.01 -1.84 -16.29
N ARG A 86 -9.99 -2.57 -15.72
CA ARG A 86 -9.72 -3.57 -14.68
C ARG A 86 -8.83 -4.70 -15.17
N ALA A 87 -9.01 -5.15 -16.41
CA ALA A 87 -8.20 -6.21 -17.00
C ALA A 87 -6.76 -5.75 -17.27
N GLU A 88 -6.55 -4.54 -17.80
CA GLU A 88 -5.20 -3.98 -18.00
C GLU A 88 -4.49 -3.70 -16.66
N SER A 89 -5.22 -3.18 -15.66
CA SER A 89 -4.67 -2.96 -14.32
C SER A 89 -4.39 -4.26 -13.55
N ALA A 90 -5.01 -5.38 -13.92
CA ALA A 90 -4.79 -6.66 -13.26
C ALA A 90 -3.33 -7.13 -13.38
N GLY A 91 -2.65 -6.80 -14.48
CA GLY A 91 -1.21 -7.07 -14.65
C GLY A 91 -0.32 -6.36 -13.63
N TYR A 92 -0.76 -5.21 -13.10
CA TYR A 92 -0.05 -4.50 -12.02
C TYR A 92 -0.42 -5.03 -10.62
N ALA A 93 -1.59 -5.63 -10.46
CA ALA A 93 -2.00 -6.25 -9.19
C ALA A 93 -1.21 -7.53 -8.88
N GLU A 94 -0.83 -8.31 -9.89
CA GLU A 94 0.00 -9.52 -9.73
C GLU A 94 1.45 -9.20 -9.29
N ALA A 95 1.96 -7.99 -9.54
CA ALA A 95 3.29 -7.59 -9.08
C ALA A 95 3.40 -7.47 -7.55
N SER A 96 2.28 -7.53 -6.82
CA SER A 96 2.23 -7.61 -5.35
C SER A 96 2.93 -8.87 -4.81
N HIS A 97 3.15 -9.89 -5.65
CA HIS A 97 3.90 -11.10 -5.29
C HIS A 97 5.43 -10.89 -5.22
N TYR A 98 5.97 -9.81 -5.80
CA TYR A 98 7.39 -9.46 -5.75
C TYR A 98 7.66 -8.18 -4.93
N GLY A 99 6.83 -7.92 -3.92
CA GLY A 99 7.08 -6.83 -2.98
C GLY A 99 8.33 -7.11 -2.14
N TRP A 100 9.33 -6.23 -2.25
CA TRP A 100 10.57 -6.20 -1.44
C TRP A 100 10.33 -6.29 0.09
N THR A 101 9.09 -6.10 0.57
CA THR A 101 8.75 -5.97 1.99
C THR A 101 8.12 -7.21 2.62
N GLY A 102 8.07 -8.35 1.94
CA GLY A 102 7.67 -9.63 2.54
C GLY A 102 8.84 -10.61 2.52
N SER A 103 9.33 -11.03 3.69
CA SER A 103 10.28 -12.14 3.80
C SER A 103 9.55 -13.45 3.52
N GLY A 104 9.16 -13.65 2.27
CA GLY A 104 8.47 -14.84 1.80
C GLY A 104 9.06 -15.19 0.45
N ASP A 105 9.73 -16.33 0.38
CA ASP A 105 10.16 -17.04 -0.82
C ASP A 105 9.01 -17.42 -1.79
N GLY A 106 7.80 -16.93 -1.55
CA GLY A 106 6.58 -17.25 -2.28
C GLY A 106 6.09 -18.68 -2.07
N SER A 107 6.76 -19.48 -1.23
CA SER A 107 6.43 -20.90 -1.04
C SER A 107 5.24 -21.13 -0.10
N ARG A 108 4.88 -20.11 0.70
CA ARG A 108 3.89 -20.19 1.76
C ARG A 108 2.72 -19.24 1.55
N SER A 109 1.52 -19.68 1.93
CA SER A 109 0.34 -18.81 1.96
C SER A 109 0.41 -17.74 3.07
N ALA A 110 -0.40 -16.69 2.97
CA ALA A 110 -0.47 -15.65 4.02
C ALA A 110 -0.87 -16.19 5.39
N ASP A 111 -1.67 -17.25 5.43
CA ASP A 111 -2.07 -17.92 6.68
C ASP A 111 -0.90 -18.68 7.32
N GLU A 112 -0.06 -19.31 6.50
CA GLU A 112 1.16 -19.97 6.95
C GLU A 112 2.17 -18.96 7.51
N MET A 113 2.33 -17.80 6.86
CA MET A 113 3.20 -16.74 7.35
C MET A 113 2.76 -16.23 8.72
N ARG A 114 1.46 -15.92 8.88
CA ARG A 114 0.89 -15.51 10.18
C ARG A 114 1.07 -16.58 11.25
N ALA A 115 0.95 -17.86 10.90
CA ALA A 115 1.16 -18.96 11.82
C ALA A 115 2.64 -19.12 12.25
N LEU A 116 3.58 -18.88 11.33
CA LEU A 116 5.01 -18.87 11.64
C LEU A 116 5.38 -17.69 12.56
N ASP A 117 4.79 -16.52 12.34
CA ASP A 117 4.98 -15.35 13.21
C ASP A 117 4.57 -15.64 14.65
N VAL A 118 3.42 -16.32 14.86
CA VAL A 118 2.97 -16.75 16.20
C VAL A 118 3.97 -17.70 16.86
N LEU A 119 4.62 -18.56 16.06
CA LEU A 119 5.67 -19.46 16.53
C LEU A 119 7.06 -18.81 16.59
N GLU A 120 7.20 -17.55 16.18
CA GLU A 120 8.47 -16.82 16.04
C GLU A 120 9.48 -17.60 15.19
N LEU A 121 9.04 -18.10 14.04
CA LEU A 121 9.86 -18.84 13.09
C LEU A 121 9.96 -18.07 11.77
N GLU A 122 11.07 -18.28 11.07
CA GLU A 122 11.29 -17.75 9.73
C GLU A 122 10.51 -18.55 8.66
N ALA A 123 10.32 -17.96 7.48
CA ALA A 123 9.57 -18.54 6.37
C ALA A 123 10.14 -19.89 5.88
N ASP A 124 11.45 -20.07 6.02
CA ASP A 124 12.20 -21.26 5.63
C ASP A 124 12.22 -22.36 6.70
N ALA A 125 11.53 -22.18 7.84
CA ALA A 125 11.55 -23.15 8.94
C ALA A 125 10.96 -24.52 8.56
N ASP A 126 11.74 -25.58 8.77
CA ASP A 126 11.33 -26.97 8.55
C ASP A 126 10.19 -27.41 9.49
N PHE A 127 9.43 -28.42 9.07
CA PHE A 127 8.36 -28.99 9.89
C PHE A 127 8.86 -29.58 11.23
N SER A 128 10.11 -30.04 11.28
CA SER A 128 10.74 -30.50 12.52
C SER A 128 10.97 -29.34 13.51
N ALA A 129 11.35 -28.17 13.01
CA ALA A 129 11.52 -26.95 13.80
C ALA A 129 10.16 -26.43 14.31
N ILE A 130 9.13 -26.45 13.46
CA ILE A 130 7.75 -26.10 13.82
C ILE A 130 7.26 -26.96 15.00
N LYS A 131 7.41 -28.29 14.92
CA LYS A 131 7.03 -29.20 16.02
C LYS A 131 7.78 -28.90 17.31
N LYS A 132 9.08 -28.60 17.22
CA LYS A 132 9.92 -28.30 18.39
C LYS A 132 9.50 -26.98 19.05
N ALA A 133 9.31 -25.92 18.26
CA ALA A 133 8.89 -24.60 18.73
C ALA A 133 7.50 -24.65 19.38
N TYR A 134 6.54 -25.33 18.73
CA TYR A 134 5.21 -25.54 19.28
C TYR A 134 5.25 -26.24 20.64
N ARG A 135 6.00 -27.36 20.77
CA ARG A 135 6.13 -28.08 22.06
C ARG A 135 6.77 -27.21 23.14
N ALA A 136 7.77 -26.42 22.79
CA ALA A 136 8.45 -25.52 23.72
C ALA A 136 7.49 -24.43 24.24
N LYS A 137 6.79 -23.73 23.33
CA LYS A 137 5.83 -22.67 23.69
C LYS A 137 4.62 -23.23 24.42
N ALA A 138 4.05 -24.35 23.95
CA ALA A 138 2.91 -25.00 24.59
C ALA A 138 3.19 -25.39 26.04
N LYS A 139 4.43 -25.81 26.38
CA LYS A 139 4.81 -26.13 27.77
C LYS A 139 4.82 -24.89 28.68
N LEU A 140 5.11 -23.71 28.15
CA LEU A 140 5.18 -22.46 28.93
C LEU A 140 3.79 -21.92 29.29
N VAL A 141 2.82 -22.10 28.39
CA VAL A 141 1.45 -21.58 28.53
C VAL A 141 0.43 -22.67 28.85
N HIS A 142 0.89 -23.90 29.14
CA HIS A 142 -0.02 -25.03 29.36
C HIS A 142 -0.95 -24.77 30.56
N PRO A 143 -2.25 -25.09 30.47
CA PRO A 143 -3.20 -24.89 31.56
C PRO A 143 -2.81 -25.62 32.86
N ASP A 144 -2.14 -26.77 32.76
CA ASP A 144 -1.64 -27.48 33.95
C ASP A 144 -0.49 -26.75 34.65
N VAL A 145 0.32 -25.97 33.92
CA VAL A 145 1.45 -25.22 34.47
C VAL A 145 0.98 -23.88 35.02
N LYS A 146 -0.02 -23.27 34.37
CA LYS A 146 -0.63 -21.99 34.76
C LYS A 146 -2.16 -22.12 34.88
N PRO A 147 -2.67 -22.80 35.91
CA PRO A 147 -4.11 -22.96 36.09
C PRO A 147 -4.76 -21.61 36.43
N GLY A 148 -5.83 -21.26 35.71
CA GLY A 148 -6.64 -20.06 35.97
C GLY A 148 -6.13 -18.75 35.36
N ASP A 149 -5.09 -18.80 34.52
CA ASP A 149 -4.59 -17.65 33.78
C ASP A 149 -5.30 -17.54 32.40
N GLU A 150 -6.14 -16.52 32.24
CA GLU A 150 -6.89 -16.27 31.00
C GLU A 150 -5.98 -15.89 29.83
N GLU A 151 -4.87 -15.20 30.08
CA GLU A 151 -3.93 -14.80 29.03
C GLU A 151 -3.19 -16.02 28.49
N ALA A 152 -2.71 -16.90 29.38
CA ALA A 152 -2.08 -18.16 29.00
C ALA A 152 -3.03 -19.07 28.20
N ALA A 153 -4.32 -19.09 28.54
CA ALA A 153 -5.32 -19.84 27.79
C ALA A 153 -5.50 -19.29 26.36
N GLN A 154 -5.54 -17.96 26.19
CA GLN A 154 -5.62 -17.34 24.87
C GLN A 154 -4.37 -17.58 24.03
N GLU A 155 -3.18 -17.48 24.64
CA GLU A 155 -1.91 -17.77 23.97
C GLU A 155 -1.84 -19.24 23.53
N PHE A 156 -2.26 -20.17 24.40
CA PHE A 156 -2.29 -21.59 24.05
C PHE A 156 -3.23 -21.85 22.88
N GLN A 157 -4.42 -21.24 22.84
CA GLN A 157 -5.34 -21.36 21.71
C GLN A 157 -4.72 -20.82 20.41
N LYS A 158 -4.04 -19.67 20.46
CA LYS A 158 -3.31 -19.13 19.29
C LYS A 158 -2.24 -20.10 18.79
N LEU A 159 -1.49 -20.72 19.71
CA LEU A 159 -0.47 -21.72 19.37
C LEU A 159 -1.08 -22.99 18.74
N GLN A 160 -2.24 -23.46 19.24
CA GLN A 160 -2.96 -24.59 18.63
C GLN A 160 -3.34 -24.29 17.18
N VAL A 161 -4.02 -23.15 16.96
CA VAL A 161 -4.50 -22.75 15.63
C VAL A 161 -3.33 -22.58 14.66
N ALA A 162 -2.25 -21.94 15.10
CA ALA A 162 -1.04 -21.78 14.28
C ALA A 162 -0.45 -23.15 13.88
N TYR A 163 -0.36 -24.10 14.82
CA TYR A 163 0.16 -25.43 14.54
C TYR A 163 -0.75 -26.23 13.59
N GLU A 164 -2.07 -26.12 13.74
CA GLU A 164 -3.04 -26.78 12.86
C GLU A 164 -2.94 -26.29 11.41
N VAL A 165 -2.83 -24.98 11.20
CA VAL A 165 -2.65 -24.37 9.87
C VAL A 165 -1.37 -24.88 9.21
N LEU A 166 -0.26 -24.89 9.94
CA LEU A 166 1.03 -25.37 9.42
C LEU A 166 1.02 -26.88 9.15
N ARG A 167 0.37 -27.67 10.01
CA ARG A 167 0.21 -29.12 9.80
C ARG A 167 -0.63 -29.41 8.55
N ALA A 168 -1.76 -28.74 8.38
CA ALA A 168 -2.62 -28.91 7.22
C ALA A 168 -1.96 -28.39 5.92
N ALA A 169 -1.09 -27.37 6.01
CA ALA A 169 -0.27 -26.94 4.89
C ALA A 169 0.75 -28.02 4.48
N GLU A 170 1.43 -28.63 5.44
CA GLU A 170 2.39 -29.70 5.19
C GLU A 170 1.73 -30.94 4.59
N GLU A 171 0.61 -31.41 5.17
CA GLU A 171 -0.17 -32.54 4.65
C GLU A 171 -0.63 -32.30 3.20
N ARG A 172 -1.01 -31.05 2.84
CA ARG A 172 -1.36 -30.68 1.47
C ARG A 172 -0.17 -30.71 0.51
N ARG A 173 1.04 -30.42 0.99
CA ARG A 173 2.27 -30.48 0.18
C ARG A 173 2.68 -31.93 -0.07
N GLU A 174 2.65 -32.76 0.98
CA GLU A 174 2.92 -34.20 0.87
C GLU A 174 1.92 -34.92 -0.04
N TRP A 175 0.64 -34.54 -0.04
CA TRP A 175 -0.36 -35.14 -0.94
C TRP A 175 -0.18 -34.76 -2.42
N LYS A 176 0.37 -33.56 -2.70
CA LYS A 176 0.53 -33.04 -4.07
C LYS A 176 1.88 -33.36 -4.71
N GLY A 177 2.88 -33.73 -3.91
CA GLY A 177 4.20 -34.18 -4.38
C GLY A 177 4.19 -35.65 -4.76
#